data_AF-A0ABD5DJG1-F1
#
_entry.id   AF-A0ABD5DJG1-F1
#
_cell.length_a   1.000
_cell.length_b   1.000
_cell.length_c   1.000
_cell.angle_alpha   90.00
_cell.angle_beta   90.00
_cell.angle_gamma   90.00
#
_symmetry.space_group_name_H-M   'P 1'
#
loop_
_entity.id
_entity.type
_entity.pdbx_description
1 polymer ?
#
loop_
_entity_poly.entity_id
_entity_poly.type
_entity_poly.pdbx_seq_one_letter_code
_entity_poly.pdbx_strand_id
1 'polypeptide(L)' 'DAERGFSFMRDGPLDMRMDPTRGQSAAEWLQTAEEDDIAWVIKTFGEERFGKRIARAIVERNRIQPMTRTKELAAVIA' A
#
# COMPACT_ATOMS: atom_id res chain seq x y z
N ASP A 1 1.08 0.73 -17.71
CA ASP A 1 2.49 1.00 -17.45
C ASP A 1 2.82 0.60 -16.03
N ALA A 2 3.80 -0.28 -15.83
CA ALA A 2 4.18 -0.76 -14.50
C ALA A 2 4.89 0.35 -13.68
N GLU A 3 5.53 1.31 -14.35
CA GLU A 3 6.24 2.41 -13.71
C GLU A 3 5.31 3.32 -12.90
N ARG A 4 4.01 3.33 -13.22
CA ARG A 4 3.00 4.06 -12.45
C ARG A 4 2.60 3.40 -11.12
N GLY A 5 2.94 2.13 -10.90
CA GLY A 5 2.70 1.49 -9.61
C GLY A 5 1.27 1.02 -9.32
N PHE A 6 0.39 0.94 -10.33
CA PHE A 6 -1.00 0.48 -10.13
C PHE A 6 -1.16 -1.04 -10.25
N SER A 7 -0.16 -1.74 -10.79
CA SER A 7 -0.24 -3.19 -10.98
C SER A 7 0.42 -3.93 -9.82
N PHE A 8 -0.27 -4.93 -9.27
CA PHE A 8 0.33 -5.93 -8.37
C PHE A 8 0.95 -7.12 -9.13
N MET A 9 0.58 -7.32 -10.39
CA MET A 9 1.11 -8.41 -11.24
C MET A 9 2.47 -8.05 -11.85
N ARG A 10 2.62 -6.80 -12.29
CA ARG A 10 3.89 -6.27 -12.82
C ARG A 10 4.54 -5.40 -11.75
N ASP A 11 5.80 -5.71 -11.44
CA ASP A 11 6.52 -4.97 -10.41
C ASP A 11 6.81 -3.54 -10.86
N GLY A 12 6.67 -2.61 -9.93
CA GLY A 12 6.88 -1.18 -10.16
C GLY A 12 7.01 -0.42 -8.83
N PRO A 13 7.35 0.88 -8.87
CA PRO A 13 7.32 1.73 -7.69
C PRO A 13 5.94 1.70 -7.04
N LEU A 14 5.85 1.65 -5.72
CA LEU A 14 4.59 1.73 -5.00
C LEU A 14 4.10 3.19 -4.95
N ASP A 15 3.73 3.73 -6.12
CA ASP A 15 3.37 5.14 -6.30
C ASP A 15 1.84 5.34 -6.26
N MET A 16 1.11 4.77 -7.23
CA MET A 16 -0.35 4.84 -7.36
C MET A 16 -0.95 6.25 -7.53
N ARG A 17 -0.15 7.28 -7.83
CA ARG A 17 -0.70 8.61 -8.18
C ARG A 17 -1.17 8.69 -9.63
N MET A 18 -2.27 9.40 -9.84
CA MET A 18 -2.70 9.78 -11.19
C MET A 18 -1.79 10.87 -11.78
N ASP A 19 -1.38 11.83 -10.95
CA ASP A 19 -0.38 12.85 -11.26
C ASP A 19 0.85 12.64 -10.35
N PRO A 20 1.96 12.05 -10.85
CA PRO A 20 3.17 11.82 -10.05
C PRO A 20 3.93 13.10 -9.68
N THR A 21 3.57 14.26 -10.23
CA THR A 21 4.28 15.53 -9.96
C THR A 21 3.89 16.16 -8.63
N ARG A 22 2.83 15.68 -7.99
CA ARG A 22 2.29 16.26 -6.75
C ARG A 22 1.62 15.21 -5.87
N GLY A 23 1.41 15.57 -4.61
CA GLY A 23 0.73 14.71 -3.63
C GLY A 23 1.59 13.54 -3.15
N GLN A 24 1.03 12.79 -2.20
CA GLN A 24 1.68 11.69 -1.52
C GLN A 24 1.51 10.38 -2.31
N SER A 25 2.59 9.63 -2.45
CA SER A 25 2.57 8.28 -3.01
C SER A 25 1.99 7.26 -2.02
N ALA A 26 1.57 6.10 -2.53
CA ALA A 26 1.12 4.99 -1.69
C ALA A 26 2.21 4.52 -0.72
N ALA A 27 3.48 4.43 -1.16
CA ALA A 27 4.59 4.07 -0.28
C ALA A 27 4.74 5.05 0.90
N GLU A 28 4.74 6.36 0.62
CA GLU A 28 4.86 7.39 1.65
C GLU A 28 3.68 7.37 2.62
N TRP A 29 2.46 7.18 2.10
CA TRP A 29 1.27 7.09 2.93
C TRP A 29 1.31 5.86 3.84
N LEU A 30 1.58 4.66 3.29
CA LEU A 30 1.66 3.42 4.09
C LEU A 30 2.81 3.42 5.11
N GLN A 31 3.85 4.23 4.89
CA GLN A 31 4.94 4.40 5.85
C GLN A 31 4.56 5.25 7.06
N THR A 32 3.55 6.12 6.94
CA THR A 32 3.20 7.13 7.95
C THR A 32 1.80 7.00 8.52
N ALA A 33 0.89 6.33 7.81
CA ALA A 33 -0.49 6.12 8.24
C ALA A 33 -0.58 5.19 9.44
N GLU A 34 -1.59 5.43 10.29
CA GLU A 34 -1.89 4.56 11.42
C GLU A 34 -2.57 3.27 10.96
N GLU A 35 -2.47 2.22 11.78
CA GLU A 35 -3.10 0.92 11.47
C GLU A 35 -4.61 1.05 11.25
N ASP A 36 -5.30 1.86 12.07
CA ASP A 36 -6.73 2.07 11.97
C ASP A 36 -7.13 2.81 10.68
N ASP A 37 -6.32 3.77 10.22
CA ASP A 37 -6.54 4.48 8.96
C ASP A 37 -6.42 3.54 7.77
N ILE A 38 -5.36 2.72 7.75
CA ILE A 38 -5.13 1.72 6.69
C ILE A 38 -6.29 0.71 6.69
N ALA A 39 -6.71 0.23 7.87
CA ALA A 39 -7.82 -0.70 7.99
C ALA A 39 -9.14 -0.08 7.49
N TRP A 40 -9.40 1.19 7.79
CA TRP A 40 -10.58 1.91 7.34
C TRP A 40 -10.59 2.10 5.82
N VAL A 41 -9.46 2.48 5.21
CA VAL A 41 -9.32 2.63 3.75
C VAL A 41 -9.56 1.30 3.04
N ILE A 42 -8.92 0.22 3.48
CA ILE A 42 -9.06 -1.11 2.88
C ILE A 42 -10.51 -1.60 2.97
N LYS A 43 -11.16 -1.40 4.13
CA LYS A 43 -12.55 -1.79 4.33
C LYS A 43 -13.53 -0.96 3.48
N THR A 44 -13.35 0.36 3.46
CA THR A 44 -14.32 1.29 2.88
C THR A 44 -14.20 1.40 1.37
N PHE A 45 -12.97 1.44 0.85
CA PHE A 45 -12.71 1.61 -0.58
C PHE A 45 -12.35 0.31 -1.30
N GLY A 46 -11.84 -0.68 -0.56
CA GLY A 46 -11.50 -2.00 -1.11
C GLY A 46 -12.59 -3.06 -0.92
N GLU A 47 -13.66 -2.75 -0.18
CA GLU A 47 -14.73 -3.70 0.19
C GLU A 47 -14.22 -5.01 0.85
N GLU A 48 -13.06 -4.94 1.51
CA GLU A 48 -12.35 -6.12 2.05
C GLU A 48 -12.64 -6.34 3.54
N ARG A 49 -13.15 -7.53 3.87
CA ARG A 49 -13.52 -7.94 5.24
C ARG A 49 -12.32 -8.13 6.17
N PHE A 50 -11.14 -8.41 5.62
CA PHE A 50 -9.91 -8.63 6.38
C PHE A 50 -9.07 -7.35 6.58
N GLY A 51 -9.65 -6.16 6.39
CA GLY A 51 -8.94 -4.88 6.43
C GLY A 51 -8.04 -4.68 7.67
N LYS A 52 -8.50 -5.05 8.87
CA LYS A 52 -7.68 -4.98 10.10
C LYS A 52 -6.45 -5.87 10.05
N ARG A 53 -6.60 -7.12 9.59
CA ARG A 53 -5.49 -8.08 9.51
C ARG A 53 -4.44 -7.62 8.49
N ILE A 54 -4.90 -7.10 7.35
CA ILE A 54 -4.03 -6.59 6.30
C ILE A 54 -3.29 -5.33 6.78
N ALA A 55 -4.00 -4.38 7.39
CA ALA A 55 -3.40 -3.15 7.92
C ALA A 55 -2.28 -3.45 8.93
N ARG A 56 -2.54 -4.35 9.87
CA ARG A 56 -1.53 -4.81 10.82
C ARG A 56 -0.28 -5.38 10.15
N ALA A 57 -0.46 -6.26 9.16
CA ALA A 57 0.65 -6.86 8.43
C ALA A 57 1.47 -5.80 7.66
N ILE A 58 0.81 -4.80 7.08
CA ILE A 58 1.47 -3.67 6.41
C ILE A 58 2.31 -2.86 7.39
N VAL A 59 1.74 -2.49 8.55
CA VAL A 59 2.44 -1.71 9.58
C VAL A 59 3.64 -2.49 10.14
N GLU A 60 3.45 -3.77 10.46
CA GLU A 60 4.53 -4.64 10.93
C GLU A 60 5.65 -4.78 9.89
N ARG A 61 5.31 -4.94 8.59
CA ARG A 61 6.30 -4.97 7.50
C ARG A 61 7.07 -3.65 7.43
N ASN A 62 6.39 -2.50 7.37
CA ASN A 62 7.02 -1.19 7.23
C ASN A 62 7.89 -0.78 8.43
N ARG A 63 7.65 -1.33 9.63
CA ARG A 63 8.53 -1.17 10.80
C ARG A 63 9.87 -1.87 10.65
N ILE A 64 9.90 -3.00 9.95
CA ILE A 64 11.12 -3.80 9.72
C ILE A 64 11.85 -3.28 8.49
N GLN A 65 11.11 -3.15 7.39
CA GLN A 65 11.62 -2.71 6.10
C GLN A 65 10.50 -1.91 5.43
N PRO A 66 10.71 -0.62 5.11
CA PRO A 66 9.76 0.14 4.30
C PRO A 66 9.50 -0.53 2.94
N MET A 67 8.23 -0.66 2.55
CA MET A 67 7.85 -1.11 1.22
C MET A 67 7.98 0.03 0.21
N THR A 68 8.61 -0.25 -0.92
CA THR A 68 8.83 0.71 -2.01
C THR A 68 8.32 0.20 -3.35
N ARG A 69 7.91 -1.08 -3.43
CA ARG A 69 7.47 -1.72 -4.68
C ARG A 69 6.12 -2.42 -4.55
N THR A 70 5.39 -2.50 -5.66
CA THR A 70 4.04 -3.09 -5.68
C THR A 70 4.02 -4.57 -5.34
N LYS A 71 5.06 -5.34 -5.71
CA LYS A 71 5.15 -6.76 -5.34
C LYS A 71 5.38 -6.99 -3.85
N GLU A 72 6.05 -6.07 -3.16
CA GLU A 72 6.24 -6.19 -1.72
C GLU A 72 4.90 -6.08 -1.00
N LEU A 73 4.09 -5.10 -1.38
CA LEU A 73 2.74 -4.95 -0.86
C LEU A 73 1.87 -6.18 -1.18
N ALA A 74 1.94 -6.67 -2.43
CA ALA A 74 1.20 -7.87 -2.82
C ALA A 74 1.60 -9.10 -1.99
N ALA A 75 2.88 -9.27 -1.68
CA ALA A 75 3.38 -10.37 -0.86
C ALA A 75 2.95 -10.30 0.60
N VAL A 76 2.70 -9.09 1.14
CA VAL A 76 2.15 -8.91 2.50
C VAL A 76 0.66 -9.29 2.56
N ILE A 77 -0.07 -9.09 1.47
CA ILE A 77 -1.52 -9.31 1.42
C ILE A 77 -1.89 -10.77 1.11
N ALA A 78 -1.05 -11.48 0.34
CA ALA A 78 -1.26 -12.87 -0.09
C ALA A 78 -1.40 -13.86 1.08
#